data_AF-A0A7W6ZXL4-F1
#
_entry.id   AF-A0A7W6ZXL4-F1
#
_cell.length_a   1.000
_cell.length_b   1.000
_cell.length_c   1.000
_cell.angle_alpha   90.00
_cell.angle_beta   90.00
_cell.angle_gamma   90.00
#
_symmetry.space_group_name_H-M   'P 1'
#
loop_
_entity.id
_entity.type
_entity.pdbx_description
1 polymer ?
#
loop_
_entity_poly.entity_id
_entity_poly.type
_entity_poly.pdbx_seq_one_letter_code
_entity_poly.pdbx_strand_id
1 'polypeptide(L)'
;MRIVFIEIENFRGIKNLTWAPAAGMNCLIGPGDSTKTTILDAIELCLNPRSFIFADDCDFYDLNIKDPIRIIITLSGLPPSFITEDRYGLHLRGWDPVAATIIDEPVVGLDEALSIMVVIDQSLEARWSIHNDRIDAAEIDPPTVRYKDAKQLATNRLGPFAERHLGWGRTSVLTRIGEAGEGFSLQLAEAGRAARMSFKAADQGVFKKAVDRAEELSKLFAVPVRGKFTAELDVQGVSLTSGGISLHDGSLPLRRLGTGSARLLVSALQHDAGPPHIAIIDDDRTRPRAASRRAPP
;
A
#
# COMPACT_ATOMS: atom_id res chain seq x y z
N MET A 1 -7.35 17.40 5.25
CA MET A 1 -8.01 16.66 4.16
C MET A 1 -9.03 15.69 4.69
N ARG A 2 -10.05 15.37 3.90
CA ARG A 2 -11.02 14.28 4.10
C ARG A 2 -11.51 13.77 2.76
N ILE A 3 -11.96 12.52 2.69
CA ILE A 3 -12.69 12.02 1.53
C ILE A 3 -14.10 12.62 1.55
N VAL A 4 -14.52 13.18 0.41
CA VAL A 4 -15.87 13.73 0.23
C VAL A 4 -16.69 12.97 -0.81
N PHE A 5 -16.02 12.31 -1.75
CA PHE A 5 -16.68 11.55 -2.81
C PHE A 5 -15.82 10.36 -3.25
N ILE A 6 -16.46 9.24 -3.56
CA ILE A 6 -15.85 7.97 -3.97
C ILE A 6 -16.63 7.44 -5.15
N GLU A 7 -15.92 7.08 -6.21
CA GLU A 7 -16.45 6.40 -7.39
C GLU A 7 -15.59 5.17 -7.67
N ILE A 8 -16.22 4.00 -7.84
CA ILE A 8 -15.54 2.73 -8.12
C ILE A 8 -16.28 2.04 -9.25
N GLU A 9 -15.56 1.72 -10.31
CA GLU A 9 -16.06 1.00 -11.47
C GLU A 9 -15.22 -0.25 -11.73
N ASN A 10 -15.90 -1.36 -12.00
CA ASN A 10 -15.34 -2.65 -12.42
C ASN A 10 -14.27 -3.27 -11.51
N PHE A 11 -14.27 -2.98 -10.21
CA PHE A 11 -13.27 -3.49 -9.26
C PHE A 11 -13.80 -4.66 -8.42
N ARG A 12 -13.29 -5.87 -8.68
CA ARG A 12 -13.66 -7.14 -8.03
C ARG A 12 -15.17 -7.32 -8.01
N GLY A 13 -15.80 -7.46 -6.84
CA GLY A 13 -17.26 -7.59 -6.73
C GLY A 13 -18.06 -6.31 -7.00
N ILE A 14 -17.43 -5.19 -7.36
CA ILE A 14 -18.09 -3.88 -7.55
C ILE A 14 -18.12 -3.53 -9.04
N LYS A 15 -19.32 -3.55 -9.64
CA LYS A 15 -19.51 -3.03 -11.01
C LYS A 15 -19.51 -1.51 -11.05
N ASN A 16 -20.30 -0.88 -10.19
CA ASN A 16 -20.36 0.57 -10.00
C ASN A 16 -20.74 0.87 -8.54
N LEU A 17 -20.03 1.80 -7.92
CA LEU A 17 -20.37 2.38 -6.63
C LEU A 17 -20.05 3.87 -6.66
N THR A 18 -21.02 4.67 -6.22
CA THR A 18 -20.85 6.10 -5.92
C THR A 18 -21.23 6.34 -4.47
N TRP A 19 -20.35 7.00 -3.71
CA TRP A 19 -20.59 7.25 -2.30
C TRP A 19 -20.00 8.59 -1.84
N ALA A 20 -20.85 9.41 -1.23
CA ALA A 20 -20.46 10.62 -0.51
C ALA A 20 -20.37 10.35 1.01
N PRO A 21 -19.20 10.03 1.57
CA PRO A 21 -19.04 9.83 3.01
C PRO A 21 -19.33 11.11 3.80
N ALA A 22 -19.96 10.95 4.97
CA ALA A 22 -20.20 12.05 5.91
C ALA A 22 -18.87 12.55 6.52
N ALA A 23 -18.88 13.76 7.07
CA ALA A 23 -17.72 14.26 7.82
C ALA A 23 -17.48 13.38 9.08
N GLY A 24 -16.21 13.12 9.40
CA GLY A 24 -15.84 12.32 10.56
C GLY A 24 -15.85 10.82 10.29
N MET A 25 -16.52 10.04 11.16
CA MET A 25 -16.49 8.59 11.13
C MET A 25 -17.60 8.00 10.27
N ASN A 26 -17.23 7.12 9.34
CA ASN A 26 -18.16 6.36 8.51
C ASN A 26 -17.97 4.88 8.78
N CYS A 27 -19.07 4.12 8.90
CA CYS A 27 -19.04 2.69 9.17
C CYS A 27 -19.77 1.94 8.05
N LEU A 28 -19.03 1.07 7.34
CA LEU A 28 -19.60 0.14 6.37
C LEU A 28 -20.10 -1.10 7.12
N ILE A 29 -21.41 -1.35 7.09
CA ILE A 29 -22.04 -2.49 7.77
C ILE A 29 -22.79 -3.32 6.73
N GLY A 30 -22.61 -4.64 6.77
CA GLY A 30 -23.24 -5.53 5.82
C GLY A 30 -22.83 -6.99 6.04
N PRO A 31 -23.51 -7.94 5.40
CA PRO A 31 -23.20 -9.37 5.50
C PRO A 31 -21.77 -9.69 5.02
N GLY A 32 -21.27 -10.87 5.36
CA GLY A 32 -19.99 -11.35 4.82
C GLY A 32 -19.98 -11.25 3.29
N ASP A 33 -18.82 -10.91 2.73
CA ASP A 33 -18.61 -10.80 1.28
C ASP A 33 -19.42 -9.70 0.54
N SER A 34 -20.02 -8.76 1.28
CA SER A 34 -20.75 -7.62 0.69
C SER A 34 -19.83 -6.47 0.21
N THR A 35 -18.63 -6.80 -0.29
CA THR A 35 -17.63 -5.85 -0.85
C THR A 35 -17.13 -4.72 0.05
N LYS A 36 -17.44 -4.72 1.36
CA LYS A 36 -16.96 -3.69 2.31
C LYS A 36 -15.45 -3.51 2.30
N THR A 37 -14.72 -4.63 2.43
CA THR A 37 -13.26 -4.64 2.36
C THR A 37 -12.76 -4.19 0.99
N THR A 38 -13.46 -4.57 -0.09
CA THR A 38 -13.16 -4.11 -1.46
C THR A 38 -13.24 -2.59 -1.60
N ILE A 39 -14.22 -1.93 -0.97
CA ILE A 39 -14.31 -0.46 -0.95
C ILE A 39 -13.09 0.14 -0.24
N LEU A 40 -12.71 -0.43 0.91
CA LEU A 40 -11.54 0.02 1.67
C LEU A 40 -10.24 -0.18 0.88
N ASP A 41 -10.12 -1.31 0.18
CA ASP A 41 -8.99 -1.62 -0.70
C ASP A 41 -8.90 -0.64 -1.89
N ALA A 42 -10.04 -0.27 -2.49
CA ALA A 42 -10.09 0.71 -3.58
C ALA A 42 -9.62 2.10 -3.12
N ILE A 43 -10.09 2.55 -1.95
CA ILE A 43 -9.64 3.82 -1.34
C ILE A 43 -8.13 3.77 -1.08
N GLU A 44 -7.64 2.68 -0.50
CA GLU A 44 -6.21 2.49 -0.22
C GLU A 44 -5.38 2.47 -1.50
N LEU A 45 -5.85 1.81 -2.56
CA LEU A 45 -5.17 1.73 -3.85
C LEU A 45 -5.06 3.11 -4.51
N CYS A 46 -6.15 3.88 -4.54
CA CYS A 46 -6.19 5.18 -5.20
C CYS A 46 -5.36 6.24 -4.44
N LEU A 47 -5.42 6.26 -3.11
CA LEU A 47 -4.74 7.28 -2.29
C LEU A 47 -3.28 6.96 -1.95
N ASN A 48 -2.77 5.78 -2.33
CA ASN A 48 -1.37 5.42 -2.17
C ASN A 48 -0.70 5.17 -3.53
N PRO A 49 -0.51 6.20 -4.38
CA PRO A 49 0.07 6.02 -5.70
C PRO A 49 1.47 5.40 -5.63
N ARG A 50 1.75 4.42 -6.49
CA ARG A 50 3.03 3.72 -6.54
C ARG A 50 3.53 3.65 -7.98
N SER A 51 4.85 3.59 -8.13
CA SER A 51 5.47 3.48 -9.46
C SER A 51 5.14 2.18 -10.17
N PHE A 52 4.85 1.11 -9.43
CA PHE A 52 4.56 -0.22 -9.98
C PHE A 52 3.58 -0.96 -9.07
N ILE A 53 2.35 -1.15 -9.56
CA ILE A 53 1.41 -2.19 -9.08
C ILE A 53 0.86 -2.87 -10.32
N PHE A 54 0.98 -4.19 -10.33
CA PHE A 54 0.30 -5.04 -11.28
C PHE A 54 -0.94 -5.60 -10.59
N ALA A 55 -2.09 -5.40 -11.22
CA ALA A 55 -3.33 -6.07 -10.85
C ALA A 55 -3.30 -7.52 -11.33
N ASP A 56 -4.22 -8.33 -10.82
CA ASP A 56 -4.54 -9.64 -11.35
C ASP A 56 -5.84 -9.56 -12.18
N ASP A 57 -6.07 -10.47 -13.12
CA ASP A 57 -7.35 -10.58 -13.83
C ASP A 57 -8.53 -10.72 -12.85
N CYS A 58 -8.28 -11.32 -11.68
CA CYS A 58 -9.24 -11.45 -10.58
C CYS A 58 -9.64 -10.11 -9.91
N ASP A 59 -8.92 -9.02 -10.17
CA ASP A 59 -9.28 -7.69 -9.69
C ASP A 59 -10.37 -7.03 -10.56
N PHE A 60 -10.69 -7.58 -11.74
CA PHE A 60 -11.74 -7.06 -12.62
C PHE A 60 -13.11 -7.65 -12.27
N TYR A 61 -14.15 -6.82 -12.36
CA TYR A 61 -15.52 -7.26 -12.20
C TYR A 61 -15.89 -8.32 -13.23
N ASP A 62 -16.44 -9.45 -12.76
CA ASP A 62 -16.73 -10.64 -13.56
C ASP A 62 -15.53 -11.15 -14.39
N LEU A 63 -14.29 -10.87 -13.95
CA LEU A 63 -13.05 -11.18 -14.67
C LEU A 63 -12.97 -10.55 -16.08
N ASN A 64 -13.75 -9.50 -16.34
CA ASN A 64 -13.81 -8.86 -17.64
C ASN A 64 -12.73 -7.77 -17.78
N ILE A 65 -11.54 -8.16 -18.25
CA ILE A 65 -10.41 -7.24 -18.49
C ILE A 65 -10.65 -6.20 -19.59
N LYS A 66 -11.75 -6.33 -20.37
CA LYS A 66 -12.09 -5.37 -21.43
C LYS A 66 -12.67 -4.07 -20.89
N ASP A 67 -13.29 -4.13 -19.71
CA ASP A 67 -13.84 -2.96 -19.03
C ASP A 67 -12.81 -2.52 -17.97
N PRO A 68 -12.11 -1.39 -18.15
CA PRO A 68 -11.08 -0.96 -17.21
C PRO A 68 -11.63 -0.77 -15.79
N ILE A 69 -10.79 -1.04 -14.79
CA ILE A 69 -11.05 -0.63 -13.42
C ILE A 69 -10.81 0.88 -13.35
N ARG A 70 -11.77 1.63 -12.79
CA ARG A 70 -11.64 3.07 -12.55
C ARG A 70 -12.05 3.39 -11.12
N ILE A 71 -11.13 3.91 -10.33
CA ILE A 71 -11.40 4.32 -8.95
C ILE A 71 -11.03 5.79 -8.80
N ILE A 72 -12.01 6.62 -8.47
CA ILE A 72 -11.83 8.05 -8.21
C ILE A 72 -12.13 8.33 -6.75
N ILE A 73 -11.21 9.02 -6.09
CA ILE A 73 -11.37 9.49 -4.72
C ILE A 73 -11.19 11.00 -4.71
N THR A 74 -12.22 11.71 -4.28
CA THR A 74 -12.19 13.17 -4.15
C THR A 74 -11.95 13.59 -2.71
N LEU A 75 -10.98 14.47 -2.56
CA LEU A 75 -10.54 15.01 -1.28
C LEU A 75 -10.90 16.49 -1.16
N SER A 76 -11.37 16.91 0.01
CA SER A 76 -11.54 18.32 0.36
C SER A 76 -10.78 18.66 1.66
N GLY A 77 -10.72 19.94 2.03
CA GLY A 77 -9.89 20.44 3.13
C GLY A 77 -8.40 20.24 2.82
N LEU A 78 -8.01 20.63 1.60
CA LEU A 78 -6.67 20.46 1.04
C LEU A 78 -5.66 21.37 1.77
N PRO A 79 -4.37 20.97 1.86
CA PRO A 79 -3.33 21.85 2.36
C PRO A 79 -3.22 23.10 1.47
N PRO A 80 -2.87 24.28 2.02
CA PRO A 80 -2.71 25.50 1.20
C PRO A 80 -1.75 25.32 0.02
N SER A 81 -0.71 24.49 0.18
CA SER A 81 0.24 24.17 -0.89
C SER A 81 -0.34 23.34 -2.04
N PHE A 82 -1.51 22.72 -1.88
CA PHE A 82 -2.15 21.97 -2.98
C PHE A 82 -3.02 22.90 -3.84
N ILE A 83 -3.52 23.98 -3.23
CA ILE A 83 -4.46 24.92 -3.85
C ILE A 83 -3.75 25.88 -4.82
N THR A 84 -2.44 26.06 -4.69
CA THR A 84 -1.68 26.96 -5.55
C THR A 84 -1.70 26.52 -7.02
N GLU A 85 -1.71 27.48 -7.94
CA GLU A 85 -1.76 27.23 -9.39
C GLU A 85 -0.58 26.39 -9.90
N ASP A 86 0.62 26.56 -9.32
CA ASP A 86 1.83 25.81 -9.66
C ASP A 86 1.82 24.34 -9.16
N ARG A 87 0.77 23.96 -8.43
CA ARG A 87 0.56 22.63 -7.86
C ARG A 87 -0.68 21.98 -8.46
N TYR A 88 -1.83 22.11 -7.83
CA TYR A 88 -3.08 21.49 -8.31
C TYR A 88 -4.20 22.51 -8.55
N GLY A 89 -3.96 23.81 -8.34
CA GLY A 89 -4.98 24.86 -8.41
C GLY A 89 -5.80 24.84 -9.70
N LEU A 90 -5.16 24.63 -10.85
CA LEU A 90 -5.82 24.57 -12.17
C LEU A 90 -6.67 23.30 -12.39
N HIS A 91 -6.54 22.30 -11.52
CA HIS A 91 -7.21 21.02 -11.64
C HIS A 91 -8.24 20.78 -10.53
N LEU A 92 -8.44 21.76 -9.64
CA LEU A 92 -9.42 21.65 -8.57
C LEU A 92 -10.84 21.56 -9.12
N ARG A 93 -11.70 20.91 -8.33
CA ARG A 93 -13.14 20.80 -8.52
C ARG A 93 -13.85 21.43 -7.32
N GLY A 94 -15.14 21.74 -7.46
CA GLY A 94 -15.99 22.18 -6.35
C GLY A 94 -16.71 21.02 -5.69
N TRP A 95 -16.62 20.91 -4.37
CA TRP A 95 -17.47 20.02 -3.57
C TRP A 95 -18.65 20.81 -3.00
N ASP A 96 -19.87 20.36 -3.30
CA ASP A 96 -21.09 20.88 -2.67
C ASP A 96 -21.45 19.99 -1.47
N PRO A 97 -21.24 20.46 -0.22
CA PRO A 97 -21.56 19.68 0.97
C PRO A 97 -23.07 19.52 1.22
N VAL A 98 -23.91 20.35 0.60
CA VAL A 98 -25.38 20.31 0.73
C VAL A 98 -25.98 19.30 -0.23
N ALA A 99 -25.59 19.39 -1.51
CA ALA A 99 -26.06 18.45 -2.54
C ALA A 99 -25.33 17.11 -2.50
N ALA A 100 -24.18 17.03 -1.82
CA ALA A 100 -23.28 15.89 -1.79
C ALA A 100 -22.79 15.49 -3.20
N THR A 101 -22.47 16.49 -4.02
CA THR A 101 -22.07 16.33 -5.42
C THR A 101 -20.77 17.05 -5.73
N ILE A 102 -20.06 16.54 -6.73
CA ILE A 102 -18.91 17.22 -7.31
C ILE A 102 -19.38 18.07 -8.50
N ILE A 103 -18.93 19.32 -8.50
CA ILE A 103 -19.07 20.27 -9.59
C ILE A 103 -17.69 20.44 -10.19
N ASP A 104 -17.59 20.29 -11.51
CA ASP A 104 -16.29 20.16 -12.14
C ASP A 104 -15.45 21.43 -11.97
N GLU A 105 -16.03 22.61 -12.16
CA GLU A 105 -15.36 23.90 -11.94
C GLU A 105 -15.61 24.40 -10.51
N PRO A 106 -14.59 24.84 -9.76
CA PRO A 106 -14.79 25.41 -8.43
C PRO A 106 -15.53 26.76 -8.54
N VAL A 107 -16.78 26.78 -8.05
CA VAL A 107 -17.61 27.99 -7.99
C VAL A 107 -17.56 28.59 -6.58
N VAL A 108 -17.76 29.90 -6.47
CA VAL A 108 -17.86 30.61 -5.19
C VAL A 108 -18.90 29.94 -4.29
N GLY A 109 -18.48 29.58 -3.07
CA GLY A 109 -19.33 28.94 -2.06
C GLY A 109 -19.23 27.42 -2.01
N LEU A 110 -18.48 26.79 -2.92
CA LEU A 110 -18.13 25.37 -2.86
C LEU A 110 -16.77 25.17 -2.17
N ASP A 111 -16.60 24.02 -1.53
CA ASP A 111 -15.30 23.66 -0.98
C ASP A 111 -14.36 23.24 -2.13
N GLU A 112 -13.12 23.72 -2.12
CA GLU A 112 -12.11 23.25 -3.06
C GLU A 112 -11.84 21.76 -2.83
N ALA A 113 -11.80 21.02 -3.94
CA ALA A 113 -11.63 19.59 -3.94
C ALA A 113 -10.65 19.12 -5.02
N LEU A 114 -9.95 18.03 -4.74
CA LEU A 114 -9.02 17.39 -5.67
C LEU A 114 -9.43 15.93 -5.86
N SER A 115 -9.71 15.54 -7.10
CA SER A 115 -9.99 14.14 -7.44
C SER A 115 -8.72 13.45 -7.93
N ILE A 116 -8.42 12.32 -7.31
CA ILE A 116 -7.34 11.42 -7.72
C ILE A 116 -8.01 10.19 -8.33
N MET A 117 -7.48 9.73 -9.46
CA MET A 117 -7.96 8.55 -10.16
C MET A 117 -6.85 7.52 -10.25
N VAL A 118 -7.22 6.25 -10.12
CA VAL A 118 -6.41 5.12 -10.58
C VAL A 118 -7.19 4.34 -11.64
N VAL A 119 -6.52 4.06 -12.76
CA VAL A 119 -7.04 3.25 -13.85
C VAL A 119 -6.16 2.01 -14.02
N ILE A 120 -6.78 0.85 -14.18
CA ILE A 120 -6.11 -0.39 -14.57
C ILE A 120 -6.83 -0.91 -15.82
N ASP A 121 -6.10 -0.98 -16.92
CA ASP A 121 -6.59 -1.54 -18.19
C ASP A 121 -6.12 -2.99 -18.36
N GLN A 122 -6.40 -3.60 -19.52
CA GLN A 122 -6.00 -4.97 -19.86
C GLN A 122 -4.47 -5.24 -19.83
N SER A 123 -3.61 -4.21 -19.70
CA SER A 123 -2.18 -4.39 -19.43
C SER A 123 -1.88 -4.76 -17.99
N LEU A 124 -2.89 -4.69 -17.10
CA LEU A 124 -2.80 -4.91 -15.65
C LEU A 124 -1.93 -3.87 -14.91
N GLU A 125 -1.49 -2.82 -15.61
CA GLU A 125 -0.72 -1.73 -15.00
C GLU A 125 -1.64 -0.68 -14.39
N ALA A 126 -1.46 -0.42 -13.10
CA ALA A 126 -2.15 0.69 -12.43
C ALA A 126 -1.50 2.03 -12.81
N ARG A 127 -2.32 2.99 -13.26
CA ARG A 127 -1.91 4.36 -13.59
C ARG A 127 -2.68 5.35 -12.73
N TRP A 128 -1.96 6.19 -11.98
CA TRP A 128 -2.56 7.22 -11.14
C TRP A 128 -2.47 8.58 -11.80
N SER A 129 -3.54 9.35 -11.70
CA SER A 129 -3.60 10.71 -12.21
C SER A 129 -4.51 11.61 -11.36
N ILE A 130 -4.39 12.91 -11.58
CA ILE A 130 -5.40 13.89 -11.20
C ILE A 130 -6.54 13.81 -12.22
N HIS A 131 -7.78 13.88 -11.75
CA HIS A 131 -8.95 13.76 -12.60
C HIS A 131 -9.91 14.94 -12.43
N ASN A 132 -10.45 15.40 -13.55
CA ASN A 132 -11.64 16.23 -13.67
C ASN A 132 -12.17 16.09 -15.11
N ASP A 133 -13.39 16.55 -15.37
CA ASP A 133 -14.04 16.31 -16.66
C ASP A 133 -13.34 17.12 -17.78
N ARG A 134 -12.72 18.26 -17.43
CA ARG A 134 -11.90 19.08 -18.34
C ARG A 134 -10.67 18.34 -18.86
N ILE A 135 -9.98 17.58 -18.01
CA ILE A 135 -8.81 16.78 -18.39
C ILE A 135 -9.24 15.66 -19.33
N ASP A 136 -10.32 14.95 -19.00
CA ASP A 136 -10.86 13.86 -19.83
C ASP A 136 -11.29 14.40 -21.21
N ALA A 137 -11.89 15.60 -21.27
CA ALA A 137 -12.32 16.24 -22.52
C ALA A 137 -11.16 16.81 -23.37
N ALA A 138 -10.02 17.13 -22.76
CA ALA A 138 -8.87 17.72 -23.45
C ALA A 138 -8.01 16.70 -24.22
N GLU A 139 -8.24 15.40 -24.03
CA GLU A 139 -7.45 14.31 -24.65
C GLU A 139 -5.94 14.44 -24.43
N ILE A 140 -5.53 15.05 -23.31
CA ILE A 140 -4.12 15.18 -22.91
C ILE A 140 -3.74 14.13 -21.88
N ASP A 141 -2.43 13.87 -21.77
CA ASP A 141 -1.91 13.03 -20.69
C ASP A 141 -2.22 13.68 -19.33
N PRO A 142 -2.95 13.00 -18.43
CA PRO A 142 -3.44 13.63 -17.22
C PRO A 142 -2.29 13.86 -16.22
N PRO A 143 -2.26 15.01 -15.52
CA PRO A 143 -1.24 15.29 -14.51
C PRO A 143 -1.20 14.21 -13.42
N THR A 144 -0.03 13.96 -12.84
CA THR A 144 0.12 12.96 -11.77
C THR A 144 0.33 13.60 -10.39
N VAL A 145 0.02 12.85 -9.34
CA VAL A 145 0.33 13.25 -7.96
C VAL A 145 1.85 13.23 -7.75
N ARG A 146 2.42 14.30 -7.20
CA ARG A 146 3.87 14.36 -6.94
C ARG A 146 4.23 13.38 -5.84
N TYR A 147 5.39 12.74 -5.94
CA TYR A 147 5.85 11.77 -4.94
C TYR A 147 5.88 12.31 -3.49
N LYS A 148 6.25 13.59 -3.31
CA LYS A 148 6.24 14.24 -2.00
C LYS A 148 4.82 14.44 -1.44
N ASP A 149 3.85 14.65 -2.33
CA ASP A 149 2.45 14.93 -1.98
C ASP A 149 1.68 13.63 -1.71
N ALA A 150 2.02 12.55 -2.43
CA ALA A 150 1.50 11.20 -2.17
C ALA A 150 1.65 10.76 -0.71
N LYS A 151 2.74 11.16 -0.03
CA LYS A 151 2.95 10.85 1.40
C LYS A 151 1.92 11.51 2.32
N GLN A 152 1.37 12.67 1.93
CA GLN A 152 0.34 13.40 2.69
C GLN A 152 -1.07 12.84 2.44
N LEU A 153 -1.26 12.15 1.31
CA LEU A 153 -2.50 11.50 0.89
C LEU A 153 -2.66 10.09 1.47
N ALA A 154 -1.55 9.46 1.83
CA ALA A 154 -1.48 8.06 2.24
C ALA A 154 -2.44 7.73 3.37
N THR A 155 -3.22 6.67 3.18
CA THR A 155 -4.14 6.14 4.18
C THR A 155 -3.40 5.34 5.24
N ASN A 156 -3.92 5.35 6.47
CA ASN A 156 -3.47 4.45 7.52
C ASN A 156 -4.50 3.35 7.71
N ARG A 157 -4.13 2.09 7.42
CA ARG A 157 -5.01 0.95 7.64
C ARG A 157 -4.68 0.23 8.94
N LEU A 158 -5.67 0.10 9.82
CA LEU A 158 -5.66 -0.76 11.00
C LEU A 158 -6.51 -1.99 10.68
N GLY A 159 -5.89 -2.95 9.99
CA GLY A 159 -6.52 -4.20 9.57
C GLY A 159 -6.06 -5.42 10.39
N PRO A 160 -6.30 -6.64 9.86
CA PRO A 160 -5.82 -7.89 10.44
C PRO A 160 -4.29 -7.97 10.58
N PHE A 161 -3.57 -7.21 9.74
CA PHE A 161 -2.10 -7.21 9.66
C PHE A 161 -1.45 -5.96 10.27
N ALA A 162 -2.03 -5.44 11.36
CA ALA A 162 -1.53 -4.23 12.04
C ALA A 162 -0.05 -4.36 12.44
N GLU A 163 0.41 -5.58 12.74
CA GLU A 163 1.79 -5.89 13.09
C GLU A 163 2.81 -5.48 12.01
N ARG A 164 2.40 -5.35 10.74
CA ARG A 164 3.28 -4.86 9.66
C ARG A 164 3.79 -3.44 9.91
N HIS A 165 3.05 -2.63 10.65
CA HIS A 165 3.46 -1.28 11.07
C HIS A 165 4.46 -1.29 12.25
N LEU A 166 4.74 -2.44 12.87
CA LEU A 166 5.73 -2.58 13.95
C LEU A 166 7.12 -2.98 13.42
N GLY A 167 7.49 -2.49 12.24
CA GLY A 167 8.86 -2.48 11.74
C GLY A 167 9.04 -1.49 10.58
N TRP A 168 10.23 -1.36 10.01
CA TRP A 168 10.56 -0.33 9.01
C TRP A 168 10.24 -0.73 7.56
N GLY A 169 9.09 -1.38 7.36
CA GLY A 169 8.54 -1.62 6.04
C GLY A 169 8.15 -0.31 5.34
N ARG A 170 8.12 -0.31 4.00
CA ARG A 170 7.83 0.87 3.17
C ARG A 170 6.52 1.59 3.53
N THR A 171 5.50 0.86 3.97
CA THR A 171 4.16 1.37 4.34
C THR A 171 3.96 1.51 5.85
N SER A 172 5.03 1.36 6.63
CA SER A 172 4.95 1.41 8.08
C SER A 172 4.71 2.82 8.61
N VAL A 173 4.07 2.93 9.77
CA VAL A 173 3.98 4.21 10.49
C VAL A 173 5.36 4.66 11.01
N LEU A 174 6.24 3.71 11.34
CA LEU A 174 7.57 3.99 11.91
C LEU A 174 8.50 4.72 10.94
N THR A 175 8.28 4.61 9.63
CA THR A 175 9.07 5.36 8.64
C THR A 175 8.69 6.84 8.58
N ARG A 176 7.58 7.25 9.22
CA ARG A 176 7.16 8.67 9.35
C ARG A 176 7.54 9.29 10.69
N ILE A 177 7.60 8.51 11.76
CA ILE A 177 7.82 8.99 13.14
C ILE A 177 9.30 9.36 13.41
N GLY A 178 10.22 9.09 12.48
CA GLY A 178 11.64 9.40 12.65
C GLY A 178 12.29 10.03 11.43
N GLU A 179 13.34 10.80 11.67
CA GLU A 179 14.27 11.33 10.65
C GLU A 179 15.09 10.23 9.94
N ALA A 180 14.90 8.97 10.32
CA ALA A 180 15.69 7.85 9.86
C ALA A 180 15.42 7.43 8.39
N GLY A 181 14.66 8.22 7.63
CA GLY A 181 14.27 7.93 6.25
C GLY A 181 15.43 7.69 5.28
N GLU A 182 16.65 8.13 5.62
CA GLU A 182 17.82 8.02 4.73
C GLU A 182 18.95 7.16 5.30
N GLY A 183 18.82 6.68 6.54
CA GLY A 183 19.95 6.20 7.33
C GLY A 183 20.03 4.71 7.60
N PHE A 184 19.26 3.83 6.94
CA PHE A 184 19.28 2.36 7.17
C PHE A 184 19.97 1.56 6.06
N SER A 185 20.13 2.15 4.88
CA SER A 185 20.70 1.47 3.70
C SER A 185 22.14 1.02 3.96
N LEU A 186 22.91 1.84 4.69
CA LEU A 186 24.28 1.53 5.08
C LEU A 186 24.36 0.33 6.03
N GLN A 187 23.53 0.29 7.07
CA GLN A 187 23.49 -0.76 8.08
C GLN A 187 22.99 -2.07 7.48
N LEU A 188 22.02 -2.02 6.56
CA LEU A 188 21.58 -3.20 5.81
C LEU A 188 22.71 -3.73 4.91
N ALA A 189 23.44 -2.84 4.24
CA ALA A 189 24.59 -3.24 3.43
C ALA A 189 25.71 -3.86 4.28
N GLU A 190 25.99 -3.30 5.46
CA GLU A 190 26.95 -3.83 6.42
C GLU A 190 26.52 -5.19 6.98
N ALA A 191 25.25 -5.35 7.34
CA ALA A 191 24.70 -6.63 7.76
C ALA A 191 24.82 -7.69 6.65
N GLY A 192 24.54 -7.33 5.40
CA GLY A 192 24.74 -8.21 4.25
C GLY A 192 26.21 -8.61 4.05
N ARG A 193 27.16 -7.68 4.22
CA ARG A 193 28.60 -7.99 4.19
C ARG A 193 29.01 -8.92 5.32
N ALA A 194 28.52 -8.67 6.55
CA ALA A 194 28.79 -9.52 7.70
C ALA A 194 28.23 -10.95 7.50
N ALA A 195 27.03 -11.08 6.95
CA ALA A 195 26.44 -12.37 6.60
C ALA A 195 27.28 -13.14 5.58
N ARG A 196 27.80 -12.47 4.53
CA ARG A 196 28.75 -13.08 3.58
C ARG A 196 30.02 -13.57 4.26
N MET A 197 30.64 -12.73 5.11
CA MET A 197 31.85 -13.12 5.82
C MET A 197 31.62 -14.30 6.76
N SER A 198 30.50 -14.30 7.49
CA SER A 198 30.14 -15.39 8.40
C SER A 198 29.88 -16.69 7.64
N PHE A 199 29.19 -16.63 6.49
CA PHE A 199 28.97 -17.81 5.66
C PHE A 199 30.30 -18.36 5.17
N LYS A 200 31.17 -17.49 4.63
CA LYS A 200 32.50 -17.89 4.13
C LYS A 200 33.41 -18.52 5.18
N ALA A 201 33.29 -18.09 6.43
CA ALA A 201 34.05 -18.65 7.56
C ALA A 201 33.47 -19.95 8.13
N ALA A 202 32.19 -20.25 7.86
CA ALA A 202 31.54 -21.48 8.31
C ALA A 202 32.05 -22.71 7.56
N ASP A 203 31.80 -23.91 8.10
CA ASP A 203 32.15 -25.15 7.42
C ASP A 203 31.31 -25.33 6.13
N GLN A 204 32.01 -25.36 4.99
CA GLN A 204 31.44 -25.48 3.65
C GLN A 204 31.41 -26.95 3.16
N GLY A 205 31.70 -27.92 4.03
CA GLY A 205 31.80 -29.34 3.69
C GLY A 205 30.58 -29.91 2.96
N VAL A 206 29.37 -29.40 3.29
CA VAL A 206 28.11 -29.81 2.65
C VAL A 206 28.08 -29.50 1.15
N PHE A 207 28.73 -28.42 0.70
CA PHE A 207 28.72 -27.99 -0.71
C PHE A 207 29.88 -28.56 -1.52
N LYS A 208 30.93 -29.05 -0.86
CA LYS A 208 32.21 -29.41 -1.48
C LYS A 208 32.05 -30.36 -2.68
N LYS A 209 31.32 -31.47 -2.52
CA LYS A 209 31.12 -32.45 -3.60
C LYS A 209 30.47 -31.84 -4.85
N ALA A 210 29.48 -30.97 -4.66
CA ALA A 210 28.79 -30.32 -5.77
C ALA A 210 29.68 -29.28 -6.45
N VAL A 211 30.41 -28.50 -5.67
CA VAL A 211 31.37 -27.49 -6.16
C VAL A 211 32.49 -28.14 -6.96
N ASP A 212 33.11 -29.21 -6.42
CA ASP A 212 34.19 -29.94 -7.08
C ASP A 212 33.70 -30.52 -8.42
N ARG A 213 32.51 -31.15 -8.42
CA ARG A 213 31.92 -31.72 -9.63
C ARG A 213 31.58 -30.65 -10.68
N ALA A 214 31.09 -29.49 -10.27
CA ALA A 214 30.79 -28.39 -11.18
C ALA A 214 32.08 -27.85 -11.84
N GLU A 215 33.18 -27.77 -11.08
CA GLU A 215 34.47 -27.31 -11.61
C GLU A 215 35.12 -28.35 -12.56
N GLU A 216 34.95 -29.65 -12.30
CA GLU A 216 35.36 -30.69 -13.25
C GLU A 216 34.60 -30.57 -14.58
N LEU A 217 33.26 -30.43 -14.51
CA LEU A 217 32.42 -30.29 -15.69
C LEU A 217 32.73 -29.01 -16.47
N SER A 218 32.97 -27.89 -15.77
CA SER A 218 33.27 -26.61 -16.44
C SER A 218 34.53 -26.72 -17.30
N LYS A 219 35.56 -27.43 -16.83
CA LYS A 219 36.78 -27.70 -17.61
C LYS A 219 36.49 -28.56 -18.84
N LEU A 220 35.62 -29.55 -18.70
CA LEU A 220 35.24 -30.47 -19.79
C LEU A 220 34.46 -29.77 -20.91
N PHE A 221 33.68 -28.74 -20.56
CA PHE A 221 32.90 -27.93 -21.50
C PHE A 221 33.58 -26.57 -21.84
N ALA A 222 34.88 -26.42 -21.60
CA ALA A 222 35.67 -25.23 -21.91
C ALA A 222 35.12 -23.91 -21.33
N VAL A 223 34.42 -23.99 -20.19
CA VAL A 223 33.99 -22.82 -19.43
C VAL A 223 35.18 -22.31 -18.61
N PRO A 224 35.63 -21.04 -18.81
CA PRO A 224 36.81 -20.53 -18.15
C PRO A 224 36.66 -20.46 -16.62
N VAL A 225 37.61 -21.05 -15.90
CA VAL A 225 37.71 -20.95 -14.43
C VAL A 225 38.86 -19.99 -14.10
N ARG A 226 38.55 -18.83 -13.49
CA ARG A 226 39.57 -17.82 -13.13
C ARG A 226 40.33 -18.15 -11.83
N GLY A 227 39.78 -19.02 -10.99
CA GLY A 227 40.35 -19.40 -9.70
C GLY A 227 39.88 -20.78 -9.32
N LYS A 228 38.92 -20.86 -8.40
CA LYS A 228 38.20 -22.08 -8.04
C LYS A 228 36.72 -21.76 -7.87
N PHE A 229 35.86 -22.76 -8.04
CA PHE A 229 34.46 -22.58 -7.66
C PHE A 229 34.33 -22.64 -6.14
N THR A 230 33.42 -21.83 -5.60
CA THR A 230 33.09 -21.81 -4.16
C THR A 230 31.61 -21.57 -3.99
N ALA A 231 31.02 -22.19 -2.97
CA ALA A 231 29.73 -21.77 -2.48
C ALA A 231 29.90 -20.45 -1.71
N GLU A 232 29.06 -19.46 -2.01
CA GLU A 232 29.05 -18.15 -1.36
C GLU A 232 27.59 -17.74 -1.11
N LEU A 233 27.36 -16.91 -0.08
CA LEU A 233 26.01 -16.45 0.24
C LEU A 233 25.58 -15.31 -0.69
N ASP A 234 24.55 -15.56 -1.50
CA ASP A 234 23.89 -14.50 -2.22
C ASP A 234 22.91 -13.73 -1.33
N VAL A 235 23.38 -12.59 -0.82
CA VAL A 235 22.61 -11.63 0.00
C VAL A 235 21.41 -11.06 -0.75
N GLN A 236 21.46 -10.98 -2.10
CA GLN A 236 20.31 -10.52 -2.89
C GLN A 236 19.19 -11.57 -2.88
N GLY A 237 19.54 -12.85 -3.00
CA GLY A 237 18.61 -13.97 -2.83
C GLY A 237 18.00 -14.11 -1.42
N VAL A 238 18.64 -13.54 -0.39
CA VAL A 238 18.14 -13.57 1.01
C VAL A 238 17.21 -12.38 1.35
N SER A 239 17.03 -11.42 0.44
CA SER A 239 16.11 -10.26 0.57
C SER A 239 16.23 -9.50 1.90
N LEU A 240 17.44 -9.01 2.19
CA LEU A 240 17.68 -8.09 3.31
C LEU A 240 17.19 -6.68 2.96
N THR A 241 15.92 -6.42 3.27
CA THR A 241 15.25 -5.13 3.02
C THR A 241 14.87 -4.44 4.33
N SER A 242 14.47 -3.17 4.27
CA SER A 242 13.96 -2.44 5.45
C SER A 242 12.75 -3.11 6.10
N GLY A 243 11.97 -3.89 5.33
CA GLY A 243 10.86 -4.71 5.84
C GLY A 243 11.29 -5.82 6.79
N GLY A 244 12.56 -6.26 6.72
CA GLY A 244 13.18 -7.21 7.65
C GLY A 244 13.57 -6.62 9.00
N ILE A 245 13.51 -5.29 9.16
CA ILE A 245 13.76 -4.61 10.44
C ILE A 245 12.43 -4.47 11.19
N SER A 246 12.35 -5.04 12.40
CA SER A 246 11.20 -4.94 13.29
C SER A 246 11.53 -4.22 14.58
N LEU A 247 10.49 -3.68 15.24
CA LEU A 247 10.57 -3.17 16.60
C LEU A 247 10.55 -4.36 17.58
N HIS A 248 11.41 -4.33 18.59
CA HIS A 248 11.53 -5.39 19.60
C HIS A 248 11.35 -4.83 21.01
N ASP A 249 10.79 -5.63 21.90
CA ASP A 249 10.90 -5.48 23.34
C ASP A 249 11.84 -6.57 23.86
N GLY A 250 13.08 -6.17 24.19
CA GLY A 250 14.19 -7.10 24.42
C GLY A 250 14.43 -7.99 23.19
N SER A 251 14.31 -9.30 23.35
CA SER A 251 14.45 -10.27 22.25
C SER A 251 13.15 -10.54 21.49
N LEU A 252 11.99 -10.10 22.01
CA LEU A 252 10.68 -10.41 21.44
C LEU A 252 10.34 -9.40 20.32
N PRO A 253 10.19 -9.84 19.06
CA PRO A 253 9.69 -8.96 18.01
C PRO A 253 8.24 -8.57 18.31
N LEU A 254 7.96 -7.27 18.38
CA LEU A 254 6.62 -6.75 18.66
C LEU A 254 5.60 -7.08 17.56
N ARG A 255 6.07 -7.49 16.38
CA ARG A 255 5.20 -8.05 15.34
C ARG A 255 4.46 -9.33 15.77
N ARG A 256 4.87 -9.98 16.86
CA ARG A 256 4.23 -11.17 17.44
C ARG A 256 3.23 -10.85 18.55
N LEU A 257 2.97 -9.57 18.84
CA LEU A 257 1.92 -9.19 19.77
C LEU A 257 0.56 -9.71 19.31
N GLY A 258 -0.32 -10.03 20.26
CA GLY A 258 -1.72 -10.32 19.96
C GLY A 258 -2.38 -9.12 19.26
N THR A 259 -3.34 -9.39 18.37
CA THR A 259 -3.97 -8.39 17.49
C THR A 259 -4.47 -7.15 18.25
N GLY A 260 -5.04 -7.32 19.45
CA GLY A 260 -5.50 -6.19 20.28
C GLY A 260 -4.35 -5.26 20.70
N SER A 261 -3.27 -5.82 21.25
CA SER A 261 -2.10 -5.04 21.69
C SER A 261 -1.36 -4.42 20.50
N ALA A 262 -1.23 -5.17 19.39
CA ALA A 262 -0.64 -4.65 18.16
C ALA A 262 -1.43 -3.44 17.63
N ARG A 263 -2.76 -3.53 17.57
CA ARG A 263 -3.62 -2.43 17.14
C ARG A 263 -3.48 -1.22 18.05
N LEU A 264 -3.51 -1.38 19.37
CA LEU A 264 -3.34 -0.27 20.31
C LEU A 264 -2.01 0.46 20.14
N LEU A 265 -0.90 -0.28 20.05
CA LEU A 265 0.42 0.31 19.85
C LEU A 265 0.51 1.04 18.50
N VAL A 266 0.00 0.43 17.42
CA VAL A 266 -0.01 1.06 16.10
C VAL A 266 -0.91 2.29 16.09
N SER A 267 -2.06 2.27 16.75
CA SER A 267 -2.92 3.45 16.90
C SER A 267 -2.21 4.59 17.63
N ALA A 268 -1.48 4.30 18.70
CA ALA A 268 -0.68 5.29 19.42
C ALA A 268 0.43 5.88 18.53
N LEU A 269 1.15 5.03 17.80
CA LEU A 269 2.16 5.48 16.83
C LEU A 269 1.54 6.35 15.73
N GLN A 270 0.38 5.96 15.19
CA GLN A 270 -0.32 6.72 14.16
C GLN A 270 -0.83 8.07 14.67
N HIS A 271 -1.19 8.15 15.96
CA HIS A 271 -1.56 9.42 16.60
C HIS A 271 -0.34 10.34 16.75
N ASP A 272 0.80 9.79 17.18
CA ASP A 272 2.05 10.52 17.40
C ASP A 272 2.72 10.99 16.10
N ALA A 273 2.61 10.20 15.02
CA ALA A 273 3.10 10.54 13.68
C ALA A 273 2.47 11.82 13.07
N GLY A 274 1.57 12.47 13.80
CA GLY A 274 0.70 13.52 13.30
C GLY A 274 -0.48 12.93 12.53
N PRO A 275 -1.47 13.76 12.16
CA PRO A 275 -2.68 13.28 11.51
C PRO A 275 -2.35 12.64 10.15
N PRO A 276 -2.56 11.32 9.95
CA PRO A 276 -3.08 10.89 8.66
C PRO A 276 -4.44 11.58 8.49
N HIS A 277 -4.73 12.15 7.34
CA HIS A 277 -6.05 12.72 7.12
C HIS A 277 -7.16 11.66 7.06
N ILE A 278 -6.79 10.40 6.77
CA ILE A 278 -7.72 9.30 6.52
C ILE A 278 -7.21 8.03 7.20
N ALA A 279 -7.99 7.52 8.17
CA ALA A 279 -7.75 6.24 8.82
C ALA A 279 -8.82 5.22 8.39
N ILE A 280 -8.37 4.03 8.01
CA ILE A 280 -9.21 2.91 7.61
C ILE A 280 -9.09 1.84 8.69
N ILE A 281 -10.21 1.43 9.28
CA ILE A 281 -10.24 0.37 10.28
C ILE A 281 -11.03 -0.79 9.69
N ASP A 282 -10.40 -1.96 9.63
CA ASP A 282 -10.99 -3.17 9.09
C ASP A 282 -10.99 -4.25 10.18
N ASP A 283 -12.19 -4.56 10.68
CA ASP A 283 -12.39 -5.53 11.75
C ASP A 283 -13.24 -6.69 11.26
N ASP A 284 -12.62 -7.85 11.08
CA ASP A 284 -13.33 -9.09 10.78
C ASP A 284 -13.84 -9.71 12.09
N ARG A 285 -14.89 -9.11 12.66
CA ARG A 285 -15.63 -9.78 13.74
C ARG A 285 -16.66 -10.72 13.13
N THR A 286 -16.22 -11.91 12.76
CA THR A 286 -17.14 -13.05 12.70
C THR A 286 -17.66 -13.30 14.12
N ARG A 287 -18.88 -12.85 14.43
CA ARG A 287 -19.56 -13.37 15.62
C ARG A 287 -19.70 -14.87 15.40
N PRO A 288 -19.19 -15.74 16.30
CA PRO A 288 -19.52 -17.15 16.22
C PRO A 288 -21.04 -17.26 16.25
N ARG A 289 -21.62 -17.92 15.24
CA ARG A 289 -23.04 -18.33 15.29
C ARG A 289 -23.22 -19.00 16.64
N ALA A 290 -24.08 -18.46 17.49
CA ALA A 290 -24.43 -19.09 18.75
C ALA A 290 -24.84 -20.53 18.43
N ALA A 291 -24.00 -21.49 18.79
CA ALA A 291 -24.36 -22.89 18.69
C ALA A 291 -25.60 -23.06 19.57
N SER A 292 -26.73 -23.39 18.94
CA SER A 292 -27.93 -23.73 19.68
C SER A 292 -27.58 -24.96 20.52
N ARG A 293 -27.33 -24.75 21.81
CA ARG A 293 -27.27 -25.82 22.79
C ARG A 293 -28.67 -26.42 22.87
N ARG A 294 -28.96 -27.40 22.01
CA ARG A 294 -29.97 -28.41 22.33
C ARG A 294 -29.39 -29.21 23.48
N ALA A 295 -30.01 -29.10 24.65
CA ALA A 295 -29.77 -30.02 25.75
C ALA A 295 -30.19 -31.44 25.29
N PRO A 296 -29.41 -32.48 25.62
CA PRO A 296 -29.83 -33.88 25.41
C PRO A 296 -30.90 -34.27 26.47
N PRO A 297 -31.63 -35.37 26.23
CA PRO A 297 -33.06 -35.52 26.55
C PRO A 297 -33.42 -35.57 28.03
#